data_AF-A0A3N5V3J8-F1
#
_entry.id   AF-A0A3N5V3J8-F1
#
_cell.length_a   1.000
_cell.length_b   1.000
_cell.length_c   1.000
_cell.angle_alpha   90.00
_cell.angle_beta   90.00
_cell.angle_gamma   90.00
#
_symmetry.space_group_name_H-M   'P 1'
#
loop_
_entity.id
_entity.type
_entity.pdbx_description
1 polymer ?
#
loop_
_entity_poly.entity_id
_entity_poly.type
_entity_poly.pdbx_seq_one_letter_code
_entity_poly.pdbx_strand_id
1 'polypeptide(L)'
;MRTTIELPDPLFREVKSTAARQGMRLKDYITEALQDKLAKRPASAEKPWMRFAGIAANDPEMVEELKRIEQIVDENFEQIEVEEWK
;
A
#
# COMPACT_ATOMS: atom_id res chain seq x y z
N MET A 1 -7.32 12.03 -29.00
CA MET A 1 -8.67 11.70 -29.50
C MET A 1 -9.71 12.42 -28.64
N ARG A 2 -10.82 12.90 -29.20
CA ARG A 2 -11.94 13.44 -28.42
C ARG A 2 -12.95 12.32 -28.20
N THR A 3 -13.29 12.06 -26.94
CA THR A 3 -14.24 11.03 -26.55
C THR A 3 -15.34 11.69 -25.72
N THR A 4 -16.60 11.33 -25.99
CA THR A 4 -17.75 11.75 -25.22
C THR A 4 -18.21 10.55 -24.38
N ILE A 5 -18.41 10.76 -23.09
CA ILE A 5 -18.88 9.75 -22.13
C ILE A 5 -20.07 10.30 -21.38
N GLU A 6 -21.06 9.46 -21.11
CA GLU A 6 -22.23 9.84 -20.32
C GLU A 6 -21.91 9.69 -18.83
N LEU A 7 -22.04 10.80 -18.09
CA LEU A 7 -21.90 10.82 -16.63
C LEU A 7 -23.19 11.40 -16.02
N PRO A 8 -23.70 10.82 -14.93
CA PRO A 8 -24.77 11.46 -14.15
C PRO A 8 -24.38 12.87 -13.70
N ASP A 9 -25.30 13.84 -13.79
CA ASP A 9 -25.03 15.25 -13.41
C ASP A 9 -24.48 15.40 -11.98
N PRO A 10 -25.00 14.70 -10.95
CA PRO A 10 -24.45 14.80 -9.60
C PRO A 10 -22.97 14.39 -9.53
N LEU A 11 -22.62 13.30 -10.21
CA LEU A 11 -21.25 12.80 -10.26
C LEU A 11 -20.34 13.76 -11.01
N PHE A 12 -20.80 14.32 -12.14
CA PHE A 12 -20.01 15.29 -12.90
C PHE A 12 -19.68 16.54 -12.06
N ARG A 13 -20.64 17.04 -11.28
CA ARG A 13 -20.42 18.19 -10.37
C ARG A 13 -19.40 17.86 -9.30
N GLU A 14 -19.50 16.68 -8.68
CA GLU A 14 -18.56 16.23 -7.67
C GLU A 14 -17.15 16.14 -8.23
N VAL A 15 -16.96 15.43 -9.34
CA VAL A 15 -15.67 15.29 -10.04
C VAL A 15 -15.07 16.67 -10.35
N LYS A 16 -15.88 17.59 -10.89
CA LYS A 16 -15.43 18.95 -11.19
C LYS A 16 -14.99 19.72 -9.94
N SER A 17 -15.74 19.61 -8.85
CA SER A 17 -15.42 20.27 -7.59
C SER A 17 -14.13 19.71 -6.95
N THR A 18 -13.93 18.40 -7.03
CA THR A 18 -12.76 17.71 -6.50
C THR A 18 -11.51 18.05 -7.30
N ALA A 19 -11.59 18.04 -8.64
CA ALA A 19 -10.49 18.47 -9.50
C ALA A 19 -10.07 19.92 -9.20
N ALA A 20 -11.04 20.83 -9.05
CA ALA A 20 -10.76 22.22 -8.70
C ALA A 20 -10.09 22.36 -7.31
N ARG A 21 -10.58 21.61 -6.31
CA ARG A 21 -9.99 21.60 -4.96
C ARG A 21 -8.54 21.10 -4.95
N GLN A 22 -8.21 20.16 -5.84
CA GLN A 22 -6.87 19.63 -6.01
C GLN A 22 -5.98 20.48 -6.94
N GLY A 23 -6.50 21.60 -7.48
CA GLY A 23 -5.75 22.44 -8.43
C GLY A 23 -5.52 21.77 -9.79
N MET A 24 -6.31 20.76 -10.13
CA MET A 24 -6.16 19.95 -11.33
C MET A 24 -7.18 20.32 -12.40
N ARG A 25 -6.82 20.12 -13.67
CA ARG A 25 -7.78 20.21 -14.76
C ARG A 25 -8.68 18.98 -14.72
N LEU A 26 -9.97 19.17 -14.99
CA LEU A 26 -10.97 18.09 -15.01
C LEU A 26 -10.56 16.90 -15.90
N LYS A 27 -9.95 17.18 -17.07
CA LYS A 27 -9.44 16.15 -17.97
C LYS A 27 -8.36 15.28 -17.33
N ASP A 28 -7.42 15.91 -16.62
CA ASP A 28 -6.28 15.22 -16.03
C ASP A 28 -6.76 14.35 -14.86
N TYR A 29 -7.63 14.90 -14.02
CA TYR A 29 -8.30 14.15 -12.94
C TYR A 29 -9.04 12.91 -13.46
N ILE A 30 -9.84 13.05 -14.53
CA ILE A 30 -10.56 11.91 -15.13
C ILE A 30 -9.58 10.90 -15.74
N THR A 31 -8.49 11.37 -16.36
CA THR A 31 -7.50 10.49 -17.00
C THR A 31 -6.78 9.65 -15.95
N GLU A 32 -6.34 10.26 -14.85
CA GLU A 32 -5.71 9.55 -13.73
C GLU A 32 -6.66 8.55 -13.08
N ALA A 33 -7.93 8.94 -12.83
CA ALA A 33 -8.91 8.04 -12.25
C ALA A 33 -9.16 6.79 -13.13
N LEU A 34 -9.17 6.96 -14.46
CA LEU A 34 -9.29 5.85 -15.41
C LEU A 34 -8.02 4.98 -15.44
N GLN A 35 -6.83 5.60 -15.41
CA GLN A 35 -5.56 4.88 -15.34
C GLN A 35 -5.46 4.06 -14.06
N ASP A 36 -5.80 4.62 -12.91
CA ASP A 36 -5.88 3.94 -11.63
C ASP A 36 -6.83 2.75 -11.68
N LYS A 37 -8.02 2.93 -12.27
CA LYS A 37 -9.01 1.86 -12.37
C LYS A 37 -8.52 0.71 -13.28
N LEU A 38 -7.80 1.04 -14.35
CA LEU A 38 -7.20 0.06 -15.27
C LEU A 38 -5.99 -0.63 -14.65
N ALA A 39 -5.17 0.09 -13.88
CA ALA A 39 -4.04 -0.47 -13.13
C ALA A 39 -4.52 -1.39 -12.00
N LYS A 40 -5.69 -1.13 -11.42
CA LYS A 40 -6.36 -1.94 -10.37
C LYS A 40 -7.14 -3.15 -10.91
N ARG A 41 -6.85 -3.66 -12.12
CA ARG A 41 -7.34 -4.99 -12.55
C ARG A 41 -6.64 -6.08 -11.73
N PRO A 42 -7.32 -7.17 -11.32
CA PRO A 42 -7.00 -7.87 -10.09
C PRO A 42 -5.77 -8.75 -10.29
N ALA A 43 -4.61 -8.25 -9.90
CA ALA A 43 -3.89 -9.05 -8.93
C ALA A 43 -4.65 -8.85 -7.62
N SER A 44 -5.09 -9.93 -6.96
CA SER A 44 -5.06 -9.90 -5.50
C SER A 44 -3.77 -9.19 -5.13
N ALA A 45 -3.85 -8.16 -4.29
CA ALA A 45 -2.70 -7.33 -3.94
C ALA A 45 -1.58 -8.18 -3.32
N GLU A 46 -0.83 -8.90 -4.15
CA GLU A 46 0.46 -9.48 -3.85
C GLU A 46 1.37 -8.28 -3.83
N LYS A 47 1.45 -7.69 -2.63
CA LYS A 47 2.52 -6.77 -2.32
C LYS A 47 3.80 -7.49 -2.74
N PRO A 48 4.63 -6.95 -3.63
CA PRO A 48 5.76 -7.70 -4.21
C PRO A 48 6.71 -8.32 -3.17
N TRP A 49 6.77 -7.72 -1.98
CA TRP A 49 7.51 -8.24 -0.83
C TRP A 49 6.90 -9.49 -0.17
N MET A 50 5.61 -9.75 -0.34
CA MET A 50 4.94 -10.98 0.16
C MET A 50 5.41 -12.24 -0.55
N ARG A 51 6.05 -12.12 -1.73
CA ARG A 51 6.62 -13.27 -2.45
C ARG A 51 7.70 -14.00 -1.65
N PHE A 52 8.26 -13.34 -0.63
CA PHE A 52 9.28 -13.89 0.26
C PHE A 52 8.76 -14.27 1.65
N ALA A 53 7.48 -13.98 1.95
CA ALA A 53 6.91 -14.27 3.25
C ALA A 53 6.83 -15.79 3.49
N GLY A 54 7.42 -16.25 4.58
CA GLY A 54 7.39 -17.67 4.97
C GLY A 54 8.31 -18.60 4.16
N ILE A 55 9.16 -18.08 3.26
CA ILE A 55 10.15 -18.91 2.54
C ILE A 55 11.03 -19.70 3.52
N ALA A 56 11.39 -19.06 4.64
CA ALA A 56 12.24 -19.67 5.65
C ALA A 56 11.55 -20.72 6.53
N ALA A 57 10.21 -20.78 6.51
CA ALA A 57 9.46 -21.64 7.42
C ALA A 57 9.56 -23.14 7.09
N ASN A 58 9.97 -23.48 5.86
CA ASN A 58 10.10 -24.87 5.40
C ASN A 58 11.50 -25.45 5.59
N ASP A 59 12.47 -24.65 6.07
CA ASP A 59 13.85 -25.07 6.32
C ASP A 59 14.09 -25.17 7.83
N PRO A 60 14.26 -26.39 8.39
CA PRO A 60 14.44 -26.59 9.82
C PRO A 60 15.65 -25.86 10.42
N GLU A 61 16.77 -25.78 9.71
CA GLU A 61 17.98 -25.11 10.19
C GLU A 61 17.75 -23.60 10.29
N MET A 62 17.08 -23.03 9.29
CA MET A 62 16.76 -21.60 9.28
C MET A 62 15.72 -21.23 10.34
N VAL A 63 14.76 -22.12 10.63
CA VAL A 63 13.80 -21.93 11.74
C VAL A 63 14.51 -21.95 13.10
N GLU A 64 15.49 -22.83 13.32
CA GLU A 64 16.28 -22.83 14.55
C GLU A 64 17.10 -21.55 14.70
N GLU A 65 17.73 -21.06 13.62
CA GLU A 65 18.49 -19.82 13.66
C GLU A 65 17.59 -18.60 13.91
N LEU A 66 16.39 -18.55 13.29
CA LEU A 66 15.39 -17.51 13.56
C LEU A 66 15.01 -17.44 15.04
N LYS A 67 14.77 -18.60 15.68
CA LYS A 67 14.48 -18.67 17.12
C LYS A 67 15.65 -18.19 17.98
N ARG A 68 16.88 -18.54 17.61
CA ARG A 68 18.08 -18.09 18.32
C ARG A 68 18.24 -16.58 18.23
N ILE A 69 18.00 -15.99 17.06
CA ILE A 69 18.04 -14.53 16.88
C ILE A 69 16.94 -13.87 17.72
N GLU A 70 15.72 -14.38 17.69
CA GLU A 70 14.59 -13.87 18.47
C GLU A 70 14.93 -13.86 19.97
N GLN A 71 15.47 -14.96 20.50
CA GLN A 71 15.93 -15.04 21.89
C GLN A 71 16.97 -13.96 22.23
N ILE A 72 17.97 -13.75 21.35
CA ILE A 72 19.00 -12.72 21.56
C ILE A 72 18.35 -11.33 21.55
N VAL A 73 17.42 -11.08 20.63
CA VAL A 73 16.70 -9.80 20.56
C VAL A 73 15.94 -9.57 21.86
N ASP A 74 15.20 -10.55 22.34
CA ASP A 74 14.40 -10.42 23.54
C ASP A 74 15.30 -10.14 24.77
N GLU A 75 16.39 -10.90 24.92
CA GLU A 75 17.36 -10.70 26.00
C GLU A 75 18.00 -9.30 26.02
N ASN A 76 18.26 -8.73 24.84
CA ASN A 76 18.98 -7.45 24.71
C ASN A 76 18.06 -6.24 24.62
N PHE A 77 16.83 -6.40 24.12
CA PHE A 77 15.96 -5.28 23.73
C PHE A 77 14.57 -5.28 24.41
N GLU A 78 14.21 -6.27 25.23
CA GLU A 78 13.01 -6.18 26.08
C GLU A 78 13.19 -5.25 27.29
N GLN A 79 14.43 -4.84 27.59
CA GLN A 79 14.72 -3.93 28.69
C GLN A 79 14.50 -2.48 28.25
N ILE A 80 13.33 -1.93 28.58
CA ILE A 80 13.09 -0.50 28.45
C ILE A 80 13.71 0.20 29.65
N GLU A 81 14.84 0.88 29.45
CA GLU A 81 15.38 1.80 30.45
C GLU A 81 14.46 3.02 30.57
N VAL A 82 13.60 3.02 31.59
CA VAL A 82 12.56 4.03 31.82
C VAL A 82 13.15 5.46 31.92
N GLU A 83 14.42 5.59 32.31
CA GLU A 83 15.13 6.87 32.39
C GLU A 83 15.59 7.40 31.02
N GLU A 84 15.83 6.54 30.02
CA GLU A 84 16.18 6.96 28.65
C GLU A 84 14.95 7.24 27.77
N TRP A 85 13.74 6.85 28.21
CA TRP A 85 12.49 7.02 27.46
C TRP A 85 11.79 8.38 27.70
N LYS A 86 12.33 9.25 28.55
CA LYS A 86 11.80 10.62 28.80
C LYS A 86 12.46 11.68 27.93
#